data_AF-A0A1R1J894-F1
#
_entry.id   AF-A0A1R1J894-F1
#
_cell.length_a   1.000
_cell.length_b   1.000
_cell.length_c   1.000
_cell.angle_alpha   90.00
_cell.angle_beta   90.00
_cell.angle_gamma   90.00
#
_symmetry.space_group_name_H-M   'P 1'
#
loop_
_entity.id
_entity.type
_entity.pdbx_description
1 polymer ?
#
loop_
_entity_poly.entity_id
_entity_poly.type
_entity_poly.pdbx_seq_one_letter_code
_entity_poly.pdbx_strand_id
1 'polypeptide(L)'
;MSERASVVLLFWTYFESRMNRLVRLGLRPLPENVQKDLSIRYDSVTSHMKQLYQILFGVKYLDDLIAVGAENIGGHLARVQDARNRFVHGDPEALSDALVEEVVRNLKAEHDAWIAVFNRRISMMGPSR
;
A
#
# COMPACT_ATOMS: atom_id res chain seq x y z
N MET A 1 11.66 7.91 20.38
CA MET A 1 10.54 7.45 19.54
C MET A 1 9.67 6.58 20.42
N SER A 2 8.36 6.83 20.49
CA SER A 2 7.44 6.00 21.30
C SER A 2 7.29 4.61 20.67
N GLU A 3 7.21 3.55 21.49
CA GLU A 3 7.01 2.17 21.03
C GLU A 3 5.77 2.03 20.13
N ARG A 4 4.70 2.76 20.45
CA ARG A 4 3.46 2.87 19.67
C ARG A 4 3.74 3.35 18.25
N ALA A 5 4.55 4.40 18.14
CA ALA A 5 4.93 4.97 16.85
C ALA A 5 5.78 3.97 16.04
N SER A 6 6.68 3.22 16.68
CA SER A 6 7.49 2.21 16.00
C SER A 6 6.63 1.12 15.36
N VAL A 7 5.60 0.60 16.04
CA VAL A 7 4.71 -0.43 15.48
C VAL A 7 3.97 0.09 14.25
N VAL A 8 3.34 1.26 14.35
CA VAL A 8 2.56 1.82 13.24
C VAL A 8 3.46 2.18 12.05
N LEU A 9 4.65 2.72 12.30
CA LEU A 9 5.62 3.03 11.25
C LEU A 9 6.15 1.76 10.58
N LEU A 10 6.47 0.70 11.34
CA LEU A 10 6.90 -0.58 10.79
C LEU A 10 5.82 -1.22 9.92
N PHE A 11 4.57 -1.23 10.38
CA PHE A 11 3.43 -1.68 9.59
C PHE A 11 3.32 -0.88 8.29
N TRP A 12 3.41 0.45 8.39
CA TRP A 12 3.29 1.32 7.22
C TRP A 12 4.41 1.10 6.21
N THR A 13 5.66 1.05 6.64
CA THR A 13 6.82 0.74 5.77
C THR A 13 6.68 -0.65 5.14
N TYR A 14 6.16 -1.62 5.90
CA TYR A 14 5.90 -2.96 5.37
C TYR A 14 4.82 -2.96 4.27
N PHE A 15 3.73 -2.22 4.47
CA PHE A 15 2.71 -1.97 3.43
C PHE A 15 3.32 -1.30 2.19
N GLU A 16 4.10 -0.23 2.36
CA GLU A 16 4.76 0.48 1.25
C GLU A 16 5.68 -0.43 0.44
N SER A 17 6.46 -1.29 1.10
CA SER A 17 7.34 -2.24 0.43
C SER A 17 6.59 -3.22 -0.50
N ARG A 18 5.38 -3.61 -0.10
CA ARG A 18 4.52 -4.54 -0.84
C ARG A 18 3.77 -3.86 -1.97
N MET A 19 3.33 -2.63 -1.76
CA MET A 19 2.78 -1.80 -2.83
C MET A 19 3.85 -1.48 -3.89
N ASN A 20 5.10 -1.25 -3.49
CA ASN A 20 6.22 -1.13 -4.44
C ASN A 20 6.42 -2.40 -5.28
N ARG A 21 6.19 -3.59 -4.72
CA ARG A 21 6.22 -4.85 -5.50
C ARG A 21 5.08 -4.93 -6.50
N LEU A 22 3.87 -4.49 -6.14
CA LEU A 22 2.73 -4.38 -7.06
C LEU A 22 3.01 -3.40 -8.19
N VAL A 23 3.53 -2.22 -7.88
CA VAL A 23 3.93 -1.22 -8.89
C VAL A 23 4.98 -1.79 -9.83
N ARG A 24 6.03 -2.43 -9.30
CA ARG A 24 7.06 -3.08 -10.13
C ARG A 24 6.48 -4.15 -11.04
N LEU A 25 5.46 -4.90 -10.60
CA LEU A 25 4.75 -5.85 -11.46
C LEU A 25 4.09 -5.15 -12.66
N GLY A 26 3.39 -4.04 -12.42
CA GLY A 26 2.75 -3.25 -13.49
C GLY A 26 3.74 -2.55 -14.43
N LEU A 27 4.97 -2.28 -13.98
CA LEU A 27 6.03 -1.70 -14.81
C LEU A 27 6.69 -2.70 -15.76
N ARG A 28 6.69 -4.01 -15.45
CA ARG A 28 7.36 -5.06 -16.25
C ARG A 28 7.08 -5.02 -17.75
N PRO A 29 5.83 -4.83 -18.24
CA PRO A 29 5.56 -4.82 -19.67
C PRO A 29 6.02 -3.55 -20.39
N LEU A 30 6.48 -2.52 -19.67
CA LEU A 30 6.90 -1.24 -20.26
C LEU A 30 8.37 -1.28 -20.70
N PRO A 31 8.77 -0.49 -21.72
CA PRO A 31 10.18 -0.30 -22.07
C PRO A 31 11.03 0.21 -20.89
N GLU A 32 12.29 -0.23 -20.78
CA GLU A 32 13.17 0.09 -19.64
C GLU A 32 13.35 1.60 -19.39
N ASN A 33 13.39 2.40 -20.45
CA ASN A 33 13.49 3.86 -20.34
C ASN A 33 12.22 4.46 -19.69
N VAL A 34 11.04 3.92 -20.00
CA VAL A 34 9.77 4.31 -19.38
C VAL A 34 9.71 3.83 -17.94
N GLN A 35 10.18 2.62 -17.64
CA GLN A 35 10.24 2.12 -16.27
C GLN A 35 11.11 3.00 -15.36
N LYS A 36 12.31 3.38 -15.83
CA LYS A 36 13.24 4.24 -15.09
C LYS A 36 12.66 5.62 -14.85
N ASP A 37 12.09 6.22 -15.88
CA ASP A 37 11.49 7.54 -15.80
C ASP A 37 10.28 7.57 -14.84
N LEU A 38 9.37 6.59 -14.92
CA LEU A 38 8.25 6.48 -13.98
C LEU A 38 8.74 6.22 -12.56
N SER A 39 9.77 5.40 -12.37
CA SER A 39 10.32 5.15 -11.03
C SER A 39 10.90 6.42 -10.39
N ILE A 40 11.58 7.26 -11.18
CA ILE A 40 12.15 8.53 -10.70
C ILE A 40 11.04 9.56 -10.41
N ARG A 41 10.04 9.67 -11.29
CA ARG A 41 8.95 10.66 -11.14
C ARG A 41 8.06 10.38 -9.92
N TYR A 42 7.93 9.12 -9.53
CA TYR A 42 6.98 8.68 -8.50
C TYR A 42 7.66 8.14 -7.23
N ASP A 43 8.91 8.54 -6.95
CA ASP A 43 9.75 8.03 -5.84
C ASP A 43 9.24 8.39 -4.41
N SER A 44 8.31 9.34 -4.25
CA SER A 44 7.80 9.70 -2.91
C SER A 44 6.56 8.89 -2.49
N VAL A 45 6.67 8.20 -1.35
CA VAL A 45 6.09 6.86 -1.13
C VAL A 45 4.57 6.80 -0.87
N THR A 46 3.80 7.89 -0.78
CA THR A 46 2.37 7.75 -0.43
C THR A 46 1.36 8.33 -1.43
N SER A 47 1.60 9.53 -1.96
CA SER A 47 0.69 10.15 -2.94
C SER A 47 0.90 9.54 -4.33
N HIS A 48 2.17 9.40 -4.72
CA HIS A 48 2.57 8.90 -6.01
C HIS A 48 2.27 7.43 -6.21
N MET A 49 2.33 6.63 -5.15
CA MET A 49 2.00 5.20 -5.21
C MET A 49 0.52 4.95 -5.55
N LYS A 50 -0.40 5.81 -5.07
CA LYS A 50 -1.82 5.72 -5.42
C LYS A 50 -2.07 6.09 -6.88
N GLN A 51 -1.45 7.17 -7.36
CA GLN A 51 -1.58 7.64 -8.73
C GLN A 51 -0.94 6.67 -9.72
N LEU A 52 0.28 6.22 -9.44
CA LEU A 52 1.02 5.30 -10.29
C LEU A 52 0.32 3.94 -10.36
N TYR A 53 -0.22 3.44 -9.25
CA TYR A 53 -1.03 2.22 -9.26
C TYR A 53 -2.22 2.36 -10.24
N GLN A 54 -2.95 3.47 -10.18
CA GLN A 54 -4.07 3.73 -11.08
C GLN A 54 -3.62 3.87 -12.53
N ILE A 55 -2.47 4.49 -12.80
CA ILE A 55 -1.91 4.61 -14.15
C ILE A 55 -1.55 3.22 -14.71
N LEU A 56 -0.93 2.35 -13.90
CA LEU A 56 -0.46 1.04 -14.35
C LEU A 56 -1.60 0.02 -14.52
N PHE A 57 -2.62 0.10 -13.68
CA PHE A 57 -3.66 -0.93 -13.59
C PHE A 57 -5.06 -0.47 -14.00
N GLY A 58 -5.23 0.81 -14.29
CA GLY A 58 -6.51 1.42 -14.70
C GLY A 58 -7.55 1.53 -13.58
N VAL A 59 -7.24 1.12 -12.36
CA VAL A 59 -8.17 1.13 -11.21
C VAL A 59 -7.44 1.49 -9.93
N LYS A 60 -8.17 1.83 -8.86
CA LYS A 60 -7.58 2.13 -7.55
C LYS A 60 -7.30 0.84 -6.81
N TYR A 61 -6.33 0.88 -5.88
CA TYR A 61 -6.05 -0.27 -5.01
C TYR A 61 -7.27 -0.68 -4.18
N LEU A 62 -8.13 0.26 -3.79
CA LEU A 62 -9.40 -0.04 -3.11
C LEU A 62 -10.34 -0.89 -3.97
N ASP A 63 -10.42 -0.62 -5.27
CA ASP A 63 -11.28 -1.38 -6.18
C ASP A 63 -10.84 -2.85 -6.23
N ASP A 64 -9.53 -3.08 -6.15
CA ASP A 64 -8.95 -4.42 -6.09
C ASP A 64 -9.16 -5.10 -4.74
N LEU A 65 -9.06 -4.37 -3.63
CA LEU A 65 -9.42 -4.88 -2.32
C LEU A 65 -10.88 -5.33 -2.28
N ILE A 66 -11.79 -4.53 -2.85
CA ILE A 66 -13.21 -4.90 -3.00
C ILE A 66 -13.35 -6.16 -3.85
N ALA A 67 -12.64 -6.24 -4.98
CA ALA A 67 -12.70 -7.38 -5.89
C ALA A 67 -12.19 -8.71 -5.28
N VAL A 68 -11.39 -8.65 -4.21
CA VAL A 68 -10.93 -9.83 -3.45
C VAL A 68 -11.67 -10.00 -2.10
N GLY A 69 -12.71 -9.21 -1.83
CA GLY A 69 -13.52 -9.32 -0.60
C GLY A 69 -12.86 -8.74 0.66
N ALA A 70 -11.87 -7.84 0.50
CA ALA A 70 -11.08 -7.26 1.58
C ALA A 70 -11.31 -5.74 1.75
N GLU A 71 -12.53 -5.26 1.51
CA GLU A 71 -12.88 -3.82 1.58
C GLU A 71 -12.59 -3.20 2.96
N ASN A 72 -12.74 -3.99 4.03
CA ASN A 72 -12.45 -3.61 5.41
C ASN A 72 -10.99 -3.19 5.60
N ILE A 73 -10.05 -3.80 4.86
CA ILE A 73 -8.64 -3.44 4.86
C ILE A 73 -8.43 -2.04 4.29
N GLY A 74 -9.19 -1.64 3.28
CA GLY A 74 -9.14 -0.29 2.73
C GLY A 74 -9.46 0.78 3.78
N GLY A 75 -10.49 0.54 4.59
CA GLY A 75 -10.85 1.41 5.72
C GLY A 75 -9.77 1.46 6.80
N HIS A 76 -9.17 0.32 7.14
CA HIS A 76 -8.07 0.26 8.10
C HIS A 76 -6.83 1.04 7.62
N LEU A 77 -6.40 0.84 6.37
CA LEU A 77 -5.28 1.57 5.77
C LEU A 77 -5.51 3.08 5.74
N ALA A 78 -6.74 3.52 5.49
CA ALA A 78 -7.09 4.94 5.52
C ALA A 78 -6.93 5.54 6.92
N ARG A 79 -7.38 4.83 7.98
CA ARG A 79 -7.21 5.27 9.37
C ARG A 79 -5.73 5.34 9.77
N VAL A 80 -4.94 4.33 9.40
CA VAL A 80 -3.49 4.31 9.67
C VAL A 80 -2.80 5.47 8.96
N GLN A 81 -3.17 5.75 7.71
CA GLN A 81 -2.61 6.87 6.95
C GLN A 81 -2.93 8.22 7.62
N ASP A 82 -4.20 8.44 8.00
CA ASP A 82 -4.62 9.67 8.67
C ASP A 82 -3.86 9.89 9.98
N ALA A 83 -3.80 8.86 10.83
CA ALA A 83 -3.11 8.92 12.11
C ALA A 83 -1.60 9.20 11.93
N ARG A 84 -0.95 8.57 10.95
CA ARG A 84 0.45 8.84 10.63
C ARG A 84 0.66 10.29 10.18
N ASN A 85 -0.22 10.81 9.33
CA ASN A 85 -0.14 12.19 8.88
C ASN A 85 -0.27 13.16 10.07
N ARG A 86 -1.26 12.97 10.94
CA ARG A 86 -1.42 13.79 12.16
C ARG A 86 -0.20 13.72 13.07
N PHE A 87 0.36 12.53 13.27
CA PHE A 87 1.60 12.34 14.03
C PHE A 87 2.78 13.13 13.46
N VAL A 88 3.00 13.07 12.14
CA VAL A 88 4.06 13.82 11.46
C VAL A 88 3.83 15.33 11.56
N HIS A 89 2.57 15.78 11.63
CA HIS A 89 2.21 17.19 11.82
C HIS A 89 2.19 17.67 13.28
N GLY A 90 2.66 16.84 14.23
CA GLY A 90 2.87 17.26 15.62
C GLY A 90 1.79 16.85 16.61
N ASP A 91 0.88 15.93 16.24
CA ASP A 91 -0.07 15.29 17.16
C ASP A 91 0.49 13.93 17.66
N PRO A 92 1.26 13.89 18.76
CA PRO A 92 1.88 12.65 19.25
C PRO A 92 0.86 11.59 19.70
N GLU A 93 -0.38 11.98 20.03
CA GLU A 93 -1.44 11.06 20.49
C GLU A 93 -2.25 10.49 19.32
N ALA A 94 -2.00 10.91 18.09
CA ALA A 94 -2.61 10.31 16.90
C ALA A 94 -2.29 8.80 16.77
N LEU A 95 -1.12 8.37 17.25
CA LEU A 95 -0.71 6.96 17.30
C LEU A 95 -1.04 6.35 18.67
N SER A 96 -2.33 6.24 18.95
CA SER A 96 -2.86 5.71 20.21
C SER A 96 -2.70 4.19 20.35
N ASP A 97 -2.83 3.68 21.57
CA ASP A 97 -2.79 2.22 21.84
C ASP A 97 -3.90 1.48 21.08
N ALA A 98 -5.10 2.06 20.99
CA ALA A 98 -6.20 1.49 20.22
C ALA A 98 -5.84 1.30 18.74
N LEU A 99 -5.14 2.27 18.13
CA LEU A 99 -4.66 2.16 16.75
C LEU A 99 -3.59 1.07 16.63
N VAL A 100 -2.66 1.00 17.57
CA VAL A 100 -1.62 -0.05 17.59
C VAL A 100 -2.25 -1.43 17.65
N GLU A 101 -3.22 -1.63 18.53
CA GLU A 101 -3.95 -2.89 18.61
C GLU A 101 -4.72 -3.21 17.32
N GLU A 102 -5.37 -2.21 16.69
CA GLU A 102 -6.01 -2.41 15.38
C GLU A 102 -5.00 -2.85 14.32
N VAL A 103 -3.82 -2.22 14.28
CA VAL A 103 -2.73 -2.58 13.34
C VAL A 103 -2.30 -4.03 13.56
N VAL A 104 -2.04 -4.42 14.80
CA VAL A 104 -1.61 -5.79 15.13
C VAL A 104 -2.71 -6.80 14.78
N ARG A 105 -3.97 -6.52 15.12
CA ARG A 105 -5.11 -7.40 14.81
C ARG A 105 -5.32 -7.59 13.30
N ASN A 106 -5.10 -6.55 12.50
CA ASN A 106 -5.33 -6.59 11.06
C ASN A 106 -4.09 -6.99 10.24
N LEU A 107 -2.92 -7.14 10.84
CA LEU A 107 -1.65 -7.40 10.13
C LEU A 107 -1.74 -8.59 9.18
N LYS A 108 -2.27 -9.73 9.65
CA LYS A 108 -2.42 -10.93 8.82
C LYS A 108 -3.45 -10.72 7.71
N ALA A 109 -4.62 -10.18 8.04
CA ALA A 109 -5.69 -9.98 7.07
C ALA A 109 -5.28 -9.01 5.95
N GLU A 110 -4.56 -7.94 6.30
CA GLU A 110 -4.01 -7.01 5.32
C GLU A 110 -2.93 -7.69 4.45
N HIS A 111 -2.09 -8.56 5.01
CA HIS A 111 -1.11 -9.32 4.23
C HIS A 111 -1.76 -10.31 3.25
N ASP A 112 -2.74 -11.07 3.71
CA ASP A 112 -3.48 -12.02 2.88
C ASP A 112 -4.23 -11.29 1.75
N ALA A 113 -4.83 -10.13 2.05
CA ALA A 113 -5.49 -9.29 1.05
C ALA A 113 -4.49 -8.81 -0.02
N TRP A 114 -3.29 -8.37 0.38
CA TRP A 114 -2.25 -8.01 -0.56
C TRP A 114 -1.84 -9.18 -1.47
N ILE A 115 -1.67 -10.40 -0.92
CA ILE A 115 -1.37 -11.60 -1.71
C ILE A 115 -2.47 -11.86 -2.73
N ALA A 116 -3.74 -11.79 -2.32
CA ALA A 116 -4.89 -12.00 -3.19
C ALA A 116 -4.92 -11.00 -4.35
N VAL A 117 -4.70 -9.70 -4.07
CA VAL A 117 -4.59 -8.65 -5.09
C VAL A 117 -3.42 -8.91 -6.03
N PHE A 118 -2.24 -9.25 -5.49
CA PHE A 118 -1.04 -9.53 -6.28
C PHE A 118 -1.25 -10.70 -7.24
N ASN A 119 -1.81 -11.81 -6.75
CA ASN A 119 -2.09 -12.98 -7.56
C ASN A 119 -3.14 -12.68 -8.65
N ARG A 120 -4.23 -11.98 -8.29
CA ARG A 120 -5.24 -11.52 -9.25
C ARG A 120 -4.59 -10.72 -10.38
N ARG A 121 -3.68 -9.80 -10.05
CA ARG A 121 -2.98 -8.98 -11.03
C ARG A 121 -2.08 -9.79 -11.95
N ILE A 122 -1.32 -10.74 -11.42
CA ILE A 122 -0.53 -11.68 -12.23
C ILE A 122 -1.44 -12.43 -13.22
N SER A 123 -2.57 -12.99 -12.75
CA SER A 123 -3.49 -13.72 -13.61
C SER A 123 -4.08 -12.87 -14.73
N MET A 124 -4.31 -11.57 -14.50
CA MET A 124 -4.83 -10.65 -15.52
C MET A 124 -3.79 -10.20 -16.54
N MET A 125 -2.50 -10.17 -16.19
CA MET A 125 -1.43 -9.75 -17.11
C MET A 125 -1.00 -10.83 -18.10
N GLY A 126 -1.46 -12.09 -17.93
CA GLY A 126 -1.11 -13.22 -18.78
C GLY A 126 0.39 -13.59 -18.70
N PRO A 127 0.80 -14.75 -19.25
CA PRO A 127 2.21 -15.07 -19.38
C PRO A 127 2.86 -14.08 -20.35
N SER A 128 3.92 -13.40 -19.90
CA SER A 128 4.81 -12.67 -20.78
C SER A 128 5.32 -13.65 -21.85
N ARG A 129 4.90 -13.44 -23.10
CA ARG A 129 5.39 -14.20 -24.25
C ARG A 129 6.83 -13.84 -24.57
#